data_AF-A0A7L0JHU5-F1
#
_entry.id   AF-A0A7L0JHU5-F1
#
_cell.length_a   1.000
_cell.length_b   1.000
_cell.length_c   1.000
_cell.angle_alpha   90.00
_cell.angle_beta   90.00
_cell.angle_gamma   90.00
#
_symmetry.space_group_name_H-M   'P 1'
#
loop_
_entity.id
_entity.type
_entity.pdbx_description
1 polymer ?
#
loop_
_entity_poly.entity_id
_entity_poly.type
_entity_poly.pdbx_seq_one_letter_code
_entity_poly.pdbx_strand_id
1 'polypeptide(L)'
;TEDPQSKDILLKYSDSNYTNYKPEENRFHLANFSLEILNTKRQDQQLYEYIISKEEKEKVWQIQLEVYEPVSDPSIQVLSRMLANNSCTVTLNCTVARGDNVSYSWAGLEASASSPCAHNGSLLHLSYDPNNASLACACTASNPVSSRAVAFNSSACSYEQGGESLGMLQPLARLPPTSSPA
;
A
#
# COMPACT_ATOMS: atom_id res chain seq x y z
N THR A 1 -11.41 -22.76 -29.30
CA THR A 1 -11.29 -21.48 -30.00
C THR A 1 -12.04 -20.47 -29.17
N GLU A 2 -11.38 -19.81 -28.24
CA GLU A 2 -12.00 -18.73 -27.45
C GLU A 2 -12.04 -17.47 -28.33
N ASP A 3 -13.24 -16.92 -28.46
CA ASP A 3 -13.50 -15.68 -29.19
C ASP A 3 -12.84 -14.50 -28.46
N PRO A 4 -11.98 -13.69 -29.10
CA PRO A 4 -11.28 -12.56 -28.47
C PRO A 4 -12.20 -11.44 -27.94
N GLN A 5 -13.52 -11.56 -28.11
CA GLN A 5 -14.54 -10.64 -27.61
C GLN A 5 -15.57 -11.27 -26.65
N SER A 6 -15.34 -12.50 -26.15
CA SER A 6 -16.24 -13.12 -25.17
C SER A 6 -16.22 -12.35 -23.85
N LYS A 7 -17.10 -11.34 -23.72
CA LYS A 7 -17.30 -10.58 -22.50
C LYS A 7 -18.43 -11.22 -21.70
N ASP A 8 -18.21 -11.36 -20.39
CA ASP A 8 -19.20 -11.96 -19.51
C ASP A 8 -20.34 -10.98 -19.22
N ILE A 9 -21.54 -11.34 -19.67
CA ILE A 9 -22.76 -10.60 -19.37
C ILE A 9 -23.24 -11.03 -17.98
N LEU A 10 -23.37 -10.10 -17.04
CA LEU A 10 -23.85 -10.38 -15.68
C LEU A 10 -25.38 -10.41 -15.62
N LEU A 11 -26.01 -9.41 -16.25
CA LEU A 11 -27.42 -9.10 -16.09
C LEU A 11 -27.98 -8.47 -17.36
N LYS A 12 -29.20 -8.85 -17.72
CA LYS A 12 -30.06 -8.08 -18.64
C LYS A 12 -31.32 -7.64 -17.91
N TYR A 13 -31.64 -6.35 -17.97
CA TYR A 13 -32.89 -5.79 -17.46
C TYR A 13 -33.75 -5.28 -18.63
N SER A 14 -35.00 -5.71 -18.71
CA SER A 14 -35.93 -5.38 -19.80
C SER A 14 -37.37 -5.33 -19.32
N ASP A 15 -38.09 -4.24 -19.62
CA ASP A 15 -39.54 -4.10 -19.42
C ASP A 15 -40.05 -4.55 -18.04
N SER A 16 -39.35 -4.13 -16.98
CA SER A 16 -39.65 -4.49 -15.57
C SER A 16 -39.36 -5.94 -15.19
N ASN A 17 -38.62 -6.67 -16.03
CA ASN A 17 -38.09 -7.99 -15.76
C ASN A 17 -36.56 -8.01 -15.88
N TYR A 18 -35.93 -9.07 -15.40
CA TYR A 18 -34.49 -9.26 -15.49
C TYR A 18 -34.11 -10.72 -15.72
N THR A 19 -32.99 -10.89 -16.40
CA THR A 19 -32.28 -12.17 -16.55
C THR A 19 -30.93 -12.03 -15.90
N ASN A 20 -30.70 -12.77 -14.82
CA ASN A 20 -29.39 -12.92 -14.23
C ASN A 20 -28.68 -14.11 -14.89
N TYR A 21 -27.56 -13.85 -15.57
CA TYR A 21 -26.79 -14.88 -16.25
C TYR A 21 -25.79 -15.58 -15.33
N LYS A 22 -25.52 -15.01 -14.15
CA LYS A 22 -24.64 -15.60 -13.13
C LYS A 22 -25.27 -15.56 -11.72
N PRO A 23 -26.41 -16.24 -11.50
CA PRO A 23 -27.14 -16.19 -10.23
C PRO A 23 -26.39 -16.82 -9.04
N GLU A 24 -25.35 -17.62 -9.28
CA GLU A 24 -24.50 -18.17 -8.22
C GLU A 24 -23.36 -17.22 -7.81
N GLU A 25 -22.96 -16.30 -8.69
CA GLU A 25 -21.84 -15.38 -8.51
C GLU A 25 -22.29 -13.94 -8.22
N ASN A 26 -23.55 -13.60 -8.50
CA ASN A 26 -24.08 -12.27 -8.25
C ASN A 26 -25.55 -12.30 -7.83
N ARG A 27 -25.97 -11.22 -7.19
CA ARG A 27 -27.35 -10.98 -6.76
C ARG A 27 -27.80 -9.60 -7.24
N PHE A 28 -28.86 -9.59 -8.04
CA PHE A 28 -29.51 -8.36 -8.45
C PHE A 28 -30.65 -8.00 -7.49
N HIS A 29 -30.65 -6.76 -7.02
CA HIS A 29 -31.64 -6.23 -6.08
C HIS A 29 -32.63 -5.32 -6.82
N LEU A 30 -33.84 -5.84 -7.11
CA LEU A 30 -34.85 -5.08 -7.87
C LEU A 30 -35.28 -3.78 -7.19
N ALA A 31 -35.27 -3.74 -5.86
CA ALA A 31 -35.79 -2.60 -5.11
C ALA A 31 -34.97 -1.32 -5.34
N ASN A 32 -33.67 -1.44 -5.58
CA ASN A 32 -32.75 -0.30 -5.71
C ASN A 32 -31.84 -0.38 -6.96
N PHE A 33 -32.05 -1.37 -7.82
CA PHE A 33 -31.28 -1.59 -9.04
C PHE A 33 -29.77 -1.80 -8.79
N SER A 34 -29.40 -2.29 -7.61
CA SER A 34 -28.00 -2.63 -7.30
C SER A 34 -27.66 -4.06 -7.72
N LEU A 35 -26.44 -4.25 -8.20
CA LEU A 35 -25.87 -5.57 -8.49
C LEU A 35 -24.75 -5.83 -7.49
N GLU A 36 -24.89 -6.92 -6.75
CA GLU A 36 -23.92 -7.38 -5.77
C GLU A 36 -23.16 -8.57 -6.34
N ILE A 37 -21.83 -8.48 -6.42
CA ILE A 37 -20.97 -9.60 -6.79
C ILE A 37 -20.59 -10.33 -5.51
N LEU A 38 -20.81 -11.64 -5.47
CA LEU A 38 -20.68 -12.49 -4.29
C LEU A 38 -19.35 -13.24 -4.31
N ASN A 39 -18.77 -13.46 -3.14
CA ASN A 39 -17.61 -14.34 -2.94
C ASN A 39 -16.47 -14.11 -3.95
N THR A 40 -16.13 -12.83 -4.20
CA THR A 40 -15.18 -12.43 -5.24
C THR A 40 -13.84 -13.14 -5.09
N LYS A 41 -13.37 -13.70 -6.19
CA LYS A 41 -12.07 -14.38 -6.33
C LYS A 41 -11.20 -13.61 -7.30
N ARG A 42 -9.89 -13.89 -7.25
CA ARG A 42 -8.93 -13.21 -8.13
C ARG A 42 -9.19 -13.45 -9.62
N GLN A 43 -9.76 -14.60 -9.97
CA GLN A 43 -10.13 -14.95 -11.34
C GLN A 43 -11.29 -14.10 -11.88
N ASP A 44 -12.07 -13.47 -11.01
CA ASP A 44 -13.22 -12.66 -11.40
C ASP A 44 -12.79 -11.27 -11.92
N GLN A 45 -11.50 -10.93 -11.83
CA GLN A 45 -10.94 -9.67 -12.33
C GLN A 45 -10.97 -9.63 -13.86
N GLN A 46 -12.03 -9.05 -14.41
CA GLN A 46 -12.23 -8.88 -15.84
C GLN A 46 -13.23 -7.76 -16.14
N LEU A 47 -13.46 -7.53 -17.44
CA LEU A 47 -14.48 -6.63 -17.93
C LEU A 47 -15.82 -7.37 -18.03
N TYR A 48 -16.81 -6.88 -17.30
CA TYR A 48 -18.19 -7.38 -17.36
C TYR A 48 -19.09 -6.46 -18.14
N GLU A 49 -20.16 -7.03 -18.69
CA GLU A 49 -21.23 -6.29 -19.34
C GLU A 49 -22.56 -6.45 -18.60
N TYR A 50 -23.37 -5.39 -18.61
CA TYR A 50 -24.78 -5.47 -18.26
C TYR A 50 -25.62 -4.71 -19.27
N ILE A 51 -26.79 -5.26 -19.56
CA ILE A 51 -27.64 -4.82 -20.66
C ILE A 51 -28.91 -4.23 -20.09
N ILE A 52 -29.26 -3.03 -20.54
CA ILE A 52 -30.53 -2.38 -20.23
C ILE A 52 -31.30 -2.22 -21.54
N SER A 53 -32.46 -2.86 -21.63
CA SER A 53 -33.40 -2.71 -22.72
C SER A 53 -34.62 -1.92 -22.24
N LYS A 54 -34.99 -0.89 -22.99
CA LYS A 54 -36.23 -0.13 -22.79
C LYS A 54 -36.85 0.12 -24.15
N GLU A 55 -38.08 -0.35 -24.34
CA GLU A 55 -38.76 -0.31 -25.65
C GLU A 55 -37.88 -0.99 -26.72
N GLU A 56 -37.61 -0.33 -27.85
CA GLU A 56 -36.77 -0.85 -28.93
C GLU A 56 -35.27 -0.49 -28.79
N LYS A 57 -34.87 0.10 -27.66
CA LYS A 57 -33.48 0.54 -27.43
C LYS A 57 -32.79 -0.38 -26.44
N GLU A 58 -31.69 -0.99 -26.89
CA GLU A 58 -30.76 -1.73 -26.05
C GLU A 58 -29.51 -0.91 -25.79
N LYS A 59 -29.08 -0.85 -24.54
CA LYS A 59 -27.83 -0.21 -24.13
C LYS A 59 -26.98 -1.22 -23.37
N VAL A 60 -25.76 -1.41 -23.85
CA VAL A 60 -24.74 -2.22 -23.20
C VAL A 60 -23.84 -1.30 -22.38
N TRP A 61 -23.62 -1.66 -21.13
CA TRP A 61 -22.70 -1.01 -20.23
C TRP A 61 -21.58 -1.95 -19.86
N GLN A 62 -20.39 -1.39 -19.63
CA GLN A 62 -19.19 -2.14 -19.27
C GLN A 62 -18.67 -1.70 -17.91
N ILE A 63 -18.22 -2.65 -17.10
CA ILE A 63 -17.58 -2.40 -15.82
C ILE A 63 -16.33 -3.28 -15.70
N GLN A 64 -15.19 -2.65 -15.41
CA GLN A 64 -13.96 -3.37 -15.08
C GLN A 64 -14.00 -3.71 -13.60
N LEU A 65 -14.01 -5.00 -13.27
CA LEU A 65 -13.81 -5.45 -11.90
C LEU A 65 -12.31 -5.57 -11.63
N GLU A 66 -11.85 -4.97 -10.54
CA GLU A 66 -10.51 -5.14 -10.00
C GLU A 66 -10.61 -5.81 -8.64
N VAL A 67 -9.77 -6.81 -8.39
CA VAL A 67 -9.84 -7.61 -7.16
C VAL A 67 -8.52 -7.50 -6.42
N TYR A 68 -8.58 -6.94 -5.22
CA TYR A 68 -7.41 -6.70 -4.37
C TYR A 68 -7.41 -7.63 -3.16
N GLU A 69 -6.26 -8.23 -2.88
CA GLU A 69 -5.99 -8.82 -1.57
C GLU A 69 -5.90 -7.69 -0.53
N PRO A 70 -6.63 -7.78 0.60
CA PRO A 70 -6.50 -6.81 1.67
C PRO A 70 -5.09 -6.75 2.25
N VAL A 71 -4.65 -5.55 2.59
CA VAL A 71 -3.36 -5.27 3.20
C VAL A 71 -3.29 -5.93 4.58
N SER A 72 -2.24 -6.72 4.82
CA SER A 72 -1.95 -7.28 6.15
C SER A 72 -1.43 -6.21 7.11
N ASP A 73 -1.37 -6.52 8.40
CA ASP A 73 -0.81 -5.59 9.39
C ASP A 73 0.65 -5.22 9.04
N PRO A 74 0.96 -3.91 8.95
CA PRO A 74 2.31 -3.45 8.61
C PRO A 74 3.28 -3.65 9.76
N SER A 75 4.56 -3.84 9.41
CA SER A 75 5.68 -3.93 10.34
C SER A 75 6.72 -2.88 10.00
N ILE A 76 7.34 -2.30 11.04
CA ILE A 76 8.40 -1.31 10.88
C ILE A 76 9.74 -1.94 11.29
N GLN A 77 10.72 -1.85 10.38
CA GLN A 77 12.08 -2.31 10.59
C GLN A 77 13.03 -1.11 10.65
N VAL A 78 13.96 -1.13 11.61
CA VAL A 78 15.05 -0.15 11.68
C VAL A 78 16.18 -0.67 10.79
N LEU A 79 16.41 -0.04 9.65
CA LEU A 79 17.47 -0.45 8.71
C LEU A 79 18.84 0.08 9.13
N SER A 80 18.89 1.33 9.61
CA SER A 80 20.13 1.94 10.08
C SER A 80 19.84 3.01 11.12
N ARG A 81 20.82 3.24 12.00
CA ARG A 81 20.83 4.32 12.98
C ARG A 81 22.24 4.80 13.21
N MET A 82 22.40 6.12 13.34
CA MET A 82 23.69 6.75 13.59
C MET A 82 23.48 7.94 14.53
N LEU A 83 24.20 7.95 15.64
CA LEU A 83 24.25 9.08 16.55
C LEU A 83 25.58 9.82 16.34
N ALA A 84 25.52 11.06 15.85
CA ALA A 84 26.69 11.90 15.61
C ALA A 84 26.36 13.35 15.95
N ASN A 85 27.27 14.05 16.65
CA ASN A 85 27.13 15.46 16.99
C ASN A 85 25.76 15.83 17.59
N ASN A 86 25.27 15.03 18.55
CA ASN A 86 23.96 15.17 19.19
C ASN A 86 22.74 15.03 18.25
N SER A 87 22.92 14.54 17.02
CA SER A 87 21.84 14.22 16.08
C SER A 87 21.77 12.71 15.83
N CYS A 88 20.56 12.14 15.91
CA CYS A 88 20.26 10.76 15.57
C CYS A 88 19.65 10.70 14.17
N THR A 89 20.37 10.09 13.22
CA THR A 89 19.86 9.78 11.90
C THR A 89 19.38 8.33 11.87
N VAL A 90 18.16 8.10 11.42
CA VAL A 90 17.55 6.77 11.34
C VAL A 90 16.93 6.53 9.97
N THR A 91 17.06 5.31 9.47
CA THR A 91 16.31 4.82 8.31
C THR A 91 15.36 3.73 8.75
N LEU A 92 14.07 3.96 8.55
CA LEU A 92 13.00 3.01 8.82
C LEU A 92 12.45 2.45 7.51
N ASN A 93 12.00 1.20 7.53
CA ASN A 93 11.29 0.58 6.44
C ASN A 93 9.98 0.00 6.93
N CYS A 94 8.89 0.34 6.26
CA CYS A 94 7.57 -0.20 6.51
C CYS A 94 7.23 -1.25 5.46
N THR A 95 6.83 -2.44 5.90
CA THR A 95 6.52 -3.56 5.02
C THR A 95 5.25 -4.26 5.45
N VAL A 96 4.55 -4.85 4.49
CA VAL A 96 3.43 -5.76 4.72
C VAL A 96 3.74 -7.13 4.13
N ALA A 97 3.20 -8.18 4.74
CA ALA A 97 3.40 -9.55 4.24
C ALA A 97 2.46 -9.89 3.07
N ARG A 98 1.27 -9.28 3.04
CA ARG A 98 0.23 -9.51 2.02
C ARG A 98 -0.46 -8.21 1.62
N GLY A 99 -1.03 -8.21 0.42
CA GLY A 99 -1.72 -7.08 -0.17
C GLY A 99 -1.22 -6.74 -1.57
N ASP A 100 -2.15 -6.33 -2.44
CA ASP A 100 -1.84 -5.91 -3.81
C ASP A 100 -1.72 -4.40 -3.93
N ASN A 101 -0.80 -3.97 -4.81
CA ASN A 101 -0.59 -2.57 -5.18
C ASN A 101 -0.54 -1.62 -3.98
N VAL A 102 0.24 -2.01 -2.97
CA VAL A 102 0.27 -1.33 -1.68
C VAL A 102 1.02 -0.01 -1.79
N SER A 103 0.37 1.07 -1.39
CA SER A 103 0.97 2.38 -1.17
C SER A 103 1.32 2.56 0.30
N TYR A 104 2.40 3.30 0.57
CA TYR A 104 2.88 3.56 1.91
C TYR A 104 2.97 5.07 2.15
N SER A 105 2.64 5.49 3.36
CA SER A 105 2.85 6.86 3.82
C SER A 105 3.22 6.88 5.28
N TRP A 106 3.87 7.95 5.69
CA TRP A 106 4.31 8.21 7.04
C TRP A 106 3.75 9.54 7.52
N ALA A 107 3.37 9.58 8.79
CA ALA A 107 2.88 10.77 9.46
C ALA A 107 3.35 10.82 10.92
N GLY A 108 3.36 12.00 11.52
CA GLY A 108 3.51 12.12 12.97
C GLY A 108 2.26 11.64 13.68
N LEU A 109 2.42 11.02 14.86
CA LEU A 109 1.29 10.70 15.73
C LEU A 109 0.65 11.95 16.34
N GLU A 110 1.44 13.01 16.52
CA GLU A 110 0.96 14.33 16.96
C GLU A 110 0.53 15.18 15.76
N ALA A 111 -0.62 15.84 15.88
CA ALA A 111 -1.25 16.68 14.84
C ALA A 111 -0.51 18.01 14.57
N SER A 112 0.78 18.08 14.86
CA SER A 112 1.61 19.22 14.49
C SER A 112 1.94 19.14 12.99
N ALA A 113 1.61 20.20 12.25
CA ALA A 113 1.78 20.28 10.80
C ALA A 113 3.25 20.20 10.32
N SER A 114 4.21 20.16 11.24
CA SER A 114 5.65 20.13 10.98
C SER A 114 6.31 18.86 11.54
N SER A 115 5.63 17.71 11.48
CA SER A 115 6.24 16.44 11.88
C SER A 115 7.34 16.02 10.88
N PRO A 116 8.56 15.68 11.34
CA PRO A 116 9.62 15.16 10.47
C PRO A 116 9.29 13.78 9.88
N CYS A 117 8.19 13.16 10.31
CA CYS A 117 7.73 11.86 9.83
C CYS A 117 6.96 11.94 8.51
N ALA A 118 6.54 13.12 8.04
CA ALA A 118 5.69 13.22 6.85
C ALA A 118 6.43 12.81 5.57
N HIS A 119 6.08 11.63 5.02
CA HIS A 119 6.74 11.10 3.82
C HIS A 119 5.84 10.12 3.06
N ASN A 120 5.96 10.09 1.73
CA ASN A 120 5.30 9.09 0.89
C ASN A 120 6.32 8.05 0.45
N GLY A 121 6.07 6.77 0.73
CA GLY A 121 6.98 5.68 0.46
C GLY A 121 7.15 4.76 1.67
N SER A 122 7.68 3.55 1.43
CA SER A 122 7.92 2.57 2.49
C SER A 122 9.11 2.94 3.38
N LEU A 123 10.09 3.65 2.81
CA LEU A 123 11.31 4.06 3.50
C LEU A 123 11.16 5.47 4.07
N LEU A 124 11.45 5.63 5.35
CA LEU A 124 11.51 6.92 6.02
C LEU A 124 12.93 7.16 6.51
N HIS A 125 13.58 8.21 6.00
CA HIS A 125 14.89 8.66 6.45
C HIS A 125 14.76 10.04 7.11
N LEU A 126 15.16 10.15 8.37
CA LEU A 126 15.09 11.41 9.11
C LEU A 126 16.25 11.54 10.09
N SER A 127 16.51 12.77 10.51
CA SER A 127 17.46 13.11 11.57
C SER A 127 16.76 13.96 12.62
N TYR A 128 16.97 13.65 13.90
CA TYR A 128 16.37 14.36 15.03
C TYR A 128 17.33 14.41 16.22
N ASP A 129 17.19 15.42 17.08
CA ASP A 129 17.91 15.47 18.36
C ASP A 129 17.18 14.59 19.39
N PRO A 130 17.79 13.48 19.84
CA PRO A 130 17.15 12.54 20.76
C PRO A 130 16.92 13.13 22.16
N ASN A 131 17.57 14.25 22.52
CA ASN A 131 17.37 14.91 23.83
C ASN A 131 16.14 15.83 23.83
N ASN A 132 15.75 16.33 22.66
CA ASN A 132 14.69 17.33 22.52
C ASN A 132 13.36 16.73 22.03
N ALA A 133 13.39 15.56 21.37
CA ALA A 133 12.19 14.91 20.87
C ALA A 133 12.31 13.37 20.84
N SER A 134 11.20 12.70 21.12
CA SER A 134 11.05 11.26 20.83
C SER A 134 10.47 11.06 19.44
N LEU A 135 10.89 9.99 18.75
CA LEU A 135 10.38 9.68 17.41
C LEU A 135 9.04 8.95 17.51
N ALA A 136 7.95 9.67 17.25
CA ALA A 136 6.57 9.19 17.29
C ALA A 136 5.96 9.26 15.87
N CYS A 137 6.35 8.32 15.02
CA CYS A 137 5.86 8.23 13.64
C CYS A 137 4.83 7.09 13.50
N ALA A 138 3.93 7.19 12.54
CA ALA A 138 3.07 6.10 12.10
C ALA A 138 3.32 5.84 10.62
N CYS A 139 3.47 4.56 10.25
CA CYS A 139 3.37 4.13 8.86
C CYS A 139 1.94 3.69 8.57
N THR A 140 1.39 4.11 7.43
CA THR A 140 0.16 3.60 6.85
C THR A 140 0.48 2.85 5.57
N ALA A 141 -0.02 1.62 5.45
CA ALA A 141 0.00 0.82 4.24
C ALA A 141 -1.45 0.64 3.75
N SER A 142 -1.70 0.93 2.47
CA SER A 142 -3.06 0.93 1.93
C SER A 142 -3.16 0.50 0.48
N ASN A 143 -4.33 0.01 0.11
CA ASN A 143 -4.76 -0.21 -1.27
C ASN A 143 -6.25 0.20 -1.39
N PRO A 144 -6.87 0.13 -2.58
CA PRO A 144 -8.24 0.60 -2.79
C PRO A 144 -9.31 -0.03 -1.87
N VAL A 145 -9.05 -1.22 -1.30
CA VAL A 145 -10.03 -1.95 -0.48
C VAL A 145 -9.71 -1.94 1.01
N SER A 146 -8.49 -1.56 1.42
CA SER A 146 -8.08 -1.67 2.82
C SER A 146 -6.94 -0.73 3.18
N SER A 147 -6.91 -0.33 4.45
CA SER A 147 -5.85 0.49 5.03
C SER A 147 -5.52 0.00 6.44
N ARG A 148 -4.23 -0.05 6.75
CA ARG A 148 -3.68 -0.45 8.05
C ARG A 148 -2.53 0.46 8.41
N ALA A 149 -2.39 0.74 9.70
CA ALA A 149 -1.32 1.59 10.21
C ALA A 149 -0.65 0.96 11.43
N VAL A 150 0.63 1.27 11.61
CA VAL A 150 1.42 0.85 12.78
C VAL A 150 2.25 2.02 13.27
N ALA A 151 2.30 2.18 14.58
CA ALA A 151 3.06 3.22 15.25
C ALA A 151 4.50 2.75 15.52
N PHE A 152 5.45 3.67 15.37
CA PHE A 152 6.81 3.56 15.84
C PHE A 152 7.01 4.56 16.99
N ASN A 153 7.11 4.02 18.20
CA ASN A 153 7.29 4.77 19.45
C ASN A 153 8.56 4.28 20.15
N SER A 154 9.72 4.54 19.56
CA SER A 154 10.99 4.06 20.10
C SER A 154 12.06 5.15 20.04
N SER A 155 12.86 5.25 21.10
CA SER A 155 14.15 5.95 21.07
C SER A 155 15.11 5.13 20.21
N ALA A 156 15.04 5.31 18.89
CA ALA A 156 15.85 4.55 17.94
C ALA A 156 17.36 4.67 18.23
N CYS A 157 17.77 5.81 18.81
CA CYS A 157 19.09 6.02 19.39
C CYS A 157 18.96 6.18 20.92
N SER A 158 19.37 5.16 21.67
CA SER A 158 19.77 5.31 23.07
C SER A 158 21.26 5.63 23.13
N TYR A 159 21.70 6.38 24.14
CA TYR A 159 23.10 6.32 24.57
C TYR A 159 23.29 4.94 25.23
N GLU A 160 23.75 3.95 24.47
CA GLU A 160 24.21 2.68 25.03
C GLU A 160 25.42 2.96 25.93
N GLN A 161 25.22 2.91 27.24
CA GLN A 161 26.32 2.74 28.19
C GLN A 161 26.82 1.29 28.06
N GLY A 162 27.73 1.07 27.12
CA GLY A 162 28.59 -0.11 27.09
C GLY A 162 28.03 -1.34 26.35
N GLY A 163 28.51 -1.49 25.12
CA GLY A 163 29.01 -2.78 24.63
C GLY A 163 28.00 -3.81 24.12
N GLU A 164 27.63 -3.71 22.85
CA GLU A 164 27.61 -4.87 21.95
C GLU A 164 27.74 -4.40 20.49
N SER A 165 28.90 -4.71 19.91
CA SER A 165 29.27 -4.37 18.54
C SER A 165 28.59 -5.33 17.57
N LEU A 166 27.58 -4.86 16.82
CA LEU A 166 27.32 -5.42 15.49
C LEU A 166 28.06 -4.58 14.45
N GLY A 167 28.95 -5.27 13.74
CA GLY A 167 30.08 -4.73 13.00
C GLY A 167 29.73 -3.65 11.98
N MET A 168 30.38 -2.50 12.15
CA MET A 168 30.53 -1.50 11.10
C MET A 168 31.56 -2.00 10.09
N LEU A 169 31.14 -2.39 8.89
CA LEU A 169 32.05 -2.54 7.75
C LEU A 169 32.57 -1.15 7.39
N GLN A 170 33.83 -0.87 7.70
CA GLN A 170 34.50 0.37 7.28
C GLN A 170 34.91 0.27 5.80
N PRO A 171 34.58 1.26 4.95
CA PRO A 171 35.12 1.31 3.60
C PRO A 171 36.60 1.73 3.63
N LEU A 172 37.47 0.85 3.14
CA LEU A 172 38.89 1.16 2.87
C LEU A 172 39.00 1.90 1.54
N ALA A 173 39.20 3.22 1.58
CA ALA A 173 39.59 4.00 0.41
C ALA A 173 41.09 3.79 0.13
N ARG A 174 41.41 3.10 -0.97
CA ARG A 174 42.79 2.93 -1.44
C ARG A 174 43.12 4.11 -2.35
N LEU A 175 43.91 5.08 -1.86
CA LEU A 175 44.40 6.20 -2.68
C LEU A 175 45.34 5.68 -3.79
N PRO A 176 45.26 6.21 -5.02
CA PRO A 176 46.23 5.91 -6.06
C PRO A 176 47.60 6.54 -5.71
N PRO A 177 48.72 5.88 -6.06
CA PRO A 177 50.04 6.45 -5.84
C PRO A 177 50.22 7.72 -6.68
N THR A 178 50.60 8.81 -6.01
CA THR A 178 50.97 10.08 -6.66
C THR A 178 52.27 9.90 -7.44
N SER A 179 52.22 9.94 -8.76
CA SER A 179 53.42 10.11 -9.58
C SER A 179 53.90 11.55 -9.46
N SER A 180 55.09 11.75 -8.88
CA SER A 180 55.77 13.05 -8.90
C SER A 180 56.37 13.28 -10.30
N PRO A 181 56.23 14.47 -10.91
CA PRO A 181 56.96 14.77 -12.14
C PRO A 181 58.44 15.06 -11.83
N ALA A 182 59.30 14.69 -12.76
CA ALA A 182 60.70 15.11 -12.85
C ALA A 182 60.81 16.44 -13.61
#